data_AF-A0A969F4N8-F1
#
_entry.id   AF-A0A969F4N8-F1
#
_cell.length_a   1.000
_cell.length_b   1.000
_cell.length_c   1.000
_cell.angle_alpha   90.00
_cell.angle_beta   90.00
_cell.angle_gamma   90.00
#
_symmetry.space_group_name_H-M   'P 1'
#
loop_
_entity.id
_entity.type
_entity.pdbx_description
1 polymer ?
#
loop_
_entity_poly.entity_id
_entity_poly.type
_entity_poly.pdbx_seq_one_letter_code
_entity_poly.pdbx_strand_id
1 'polypeptide(L)'
;MCPRPYLYDWWGYGRTPPVTAVFIPTINAASRPFVLYSSHCFIRRNCMQIQIPETLSARLRLLAVRRQQPVETIVTDRLFTALDDELDSLPSAEQAELRALHHLSDDALLVIAAEQMSANNQALMTNLMRRNSQGALSPEEQVTLAELVERGEQLMVRKAEAAAILVHRGHTDKLPI
;
A
#
# COMPACT_ATOMS: atom_id res chain seq x y z
N MET A 1 27.05 -20.81 2.39
CA MET A 1 26.61 -20.35 3.72
C MET A 1 26.84 -18.86 3.81
N CYS A 2 25.77 -18.08 3.72
CA CYS A 2 25.69 -16.65 4.05
C CYS A 2 24.28 -16.41 4.57
N PRO A 3 24.05 -15.80 5.75
CA PRO A 3 22.72 -15.40 6.16
C PRO A 3 22.38 -14.06 5.50
N ARG A 4 21.20 -13.95 4.88
CA ARG A 4 20.63 -12.67 4.45
C ARG A 4 20.09 -11.94 5.68
N PRO A 5 20.43 -10.66 5.89
CA PRO A 5 19.78 -9.84 6.90
C PRO A 5 18.59 -9.14 6.25
N TYR A 6 17.37 -9.54 6.57
CA TYR A 6 16.20 -8.70 6.36
C TYR A 6 15.49 -8.48 7.68
N LEU A 7 15.92 -7.38 8.28
CA LEU A 7 15.28 -6.68 9.38
C LEU A 7 14.16 -5.85 8.74
N TYR A 8 12.89 -6.26 8.89
CA TYR A 8 11.76 -5.35 8.78
C TYR A 8 10.72 -5.71 9.82
N ASP A 9 10.72 -4.88 10.85
CA ASP A 9 9.79 -4.85 11.97
C ASP A 9 8.55 -4.06 11.50
N TRP A 10 7.54 -4.78 11.02
CA TRP A 10 6.21 -4.23 10.66
C TRP A 10 5.08 -5.16 11.11
N TRP A 11 5.25 -5.79 12.28
CA TRP A 11 4.14 -6.38 13.02
C TRP A 11 3.67 -5.34 14.03
N GLY A 12 2.52 -4.74 13.78
CA GLY A 12 1.89 -3.75 14.65
C GLY A 12 1.72 -4.28 16.08
N TYR A 13 2.64 -3.87 16.96
CA TYR A 13 2.46 -3.95 18.40
C TYR A 13 2.21 -2.54 18.93
N GLY A 14 0.94 -2.26 19.25
CA GLY A 14 0.58 -1.12 20.09
C GLY A 14 1.24 -1.24 21.46
N ARG A 15 2.24 -0.42 21.72
CA ARG A 15 2.70 -0.05 23.07
C ARG A 15 2.93 1.45 23.11
N THR A 16 2.11 2.15 23.88
CA THR A 16 2.33 3.53 24.30
C THR A 16 3.59 3.61 25.16
N PRO A 17 4.55 4.52 24.89
CA PRO A 17 5.53 4.89 25.88
C PRO A 17 4.93 5.91 26.88
N PRO A 18 5.33 5.86 28.17
CA PRO A 18 4.81 6.74 29.21
C PRO A 18 5.28 8.18 28.99
N VAL A 19 4.36 9.12 29.23
CA VAL A 19 4.62 10.57 29.22
C VAL A 19 5.49 10.92 30.42
N THR A 20 6.78 11.17 30.19
CA THR A 20 7.64 11.81 31.17
C THR A 20 7.59 13.31 30.95
N ALA A 21 6.84 13.99 31.82
CA ALA A 21 6.82 15.44 31.92
C ALA A 21 8.22 15.95 32.32
N VAL A 22 8.76 16.90 31.57
CA VAL A 22 9.87 17.76 32.01
C VAL A 22 9.45 19.21 31.83
N PHE A 23 9.71 19.98 32.89
CA PHE A 23 9.14 21.28 33.20
C PHE A 23 10.25 22.35 33.13
N ILE A 24 9.95 23.47 32.42
CA ILE A 24 10.51 24.86 32.43
C ILE A 24 12.03 25.10 32.12
N PRO A 25 12.49 26.35 31.78
CA PRO A 25 11.77 27.64 31.78
C PRO A 25 11.89 28.56 30.56
N THR A 26 10.91 29.46 30.52
CA THR A 26 10.77 30.79 29.90
C THR A 26 12.07 31.52 29.54
N ILE A 27 12.20 31.94 28.27
CA ILE A 27 12.99 33.11 27.88
C ILE A 27 12.13 34.00 26.98
N ASN A 28 12.30 35.29 27.22
CA ASN A 28 11.46 36.43 26.90
C ASN A 28 11.76 37.04 25.50
N ALA A 29 10.78 37.80 25.02
CA ALA A 29 10.89 38.98 24.15
C ALA A 29 11.19 38.81 22.64
N ALA A 30 10.16 39.22 21.90
CA ALA A 30 10.19 40.16 20.78
C ALA A 30 10.34 39.63 19.34
N SER A 31 9.39 40.12 18.52
CA SER A 31 9.50 40.45 17.10
C SER A 31 9.17 39.34 16.07
N ARG A 32 7.90 39.29 15.64
CA ARG A 32 7.41 39.72 14.30
C ARG A 32 6.15 38.96 13.86
N PRO A 33 5.27 39.59 13.06
CA PRO A 33 3.95 39.07 12.77
C PRO A 33 4.02 37.77 11.98
N PHE A 34 3.27 36.79 12.49
CA PHE A 34 2.97 35.53 11.84
C PHE A 34 2.31 35.82 10.48
N VAL A 35 3.08 35.66 9.41
CA VAL A 35 2.52 35.49 8.07
C VAL A 35 1.69 34.22 8.15
N LEU A 36 0.37 34.35 8.00
CA LEU A 36 -0.52 33.22 7.81
C LEU A 36 -0.09 32.52 6.51
N TYR A 37 0.77 31.50 6.63
CA TYR A 37 1.02 30.52 5.58
C TYR A 37 -0.27 29.71 5.44
N SER A 38 -1.20 30.25 4.66
CA SER A 38 -2.27 29.45 4.09
C SER A 38 -1.61 28.43 3.18
N SER A 39 -1.34 27.25 3.73
CA SER A 39 -0.94 26.08 2.97
C SER A 39 -2.16 25.61 2.18
N HIS A 40 -2.55 26.39 1.17
CA HIS A 40 -3.32 25.86 0.07
C HIS A 40 -2.39 24.86 -0.62
N CYS A 41 -2.65 23.58 -0.37
CA CYS A 41 -2.09 22.48 -1.13
C CYS A 41 -2.52 22.66 -2.59
N PHE A 42 -1.73 23.43 -3.35
CA PHE A 42 -1.92 23.58 -4.78
C PHE A 42 -1.38 22.30 -5.42
N ILE A 43 -2.22 21.27 -5.52
CA ILE A 43 -1.96 20.12 -6.38
C ILE A 43 -1.76 20.70 -7.78
N ARG A 44 -0.52 20.76 -8.27
CA ARG A 44 -0.24 21.16 -9.65
C ARG A 44 -0.95 20.19 -10.58
N ARG A 45 -2.10 20.60 -11.11
CA ARG A 45 -2.76 19.88 -12.19
C ARG A 45 -2.17 20.36 -13.51
N ASN A 46 -1.43 19.48 -14.19
CA ASN A 46 -1.02 19.73 -15.57
C ASN A 46 -2.15 19.27 -16.49
N CYS A 47 -2.67 20.19 -17.30
CA CYS A 47 -3.66 19.86 -18.32
C CYS A 47 -2.93 19.66 -19.66
N MET A 48 -3.14 18.51 -20.28
CA MET A 48 -2.65 18.20 -21.61
C MET A 48 -3.84 17.80 -22.48
N GLN A 49 -3.97 18.38 -23.67
CA GLN A 49 -4.96 17.98 -24.64
C GLN A 49 -4.34 16.93 -25.57
N ILE A 50 -4.97 15.75 -25.63
CA ILE A 50 -4.59 14.66 -26.54
C ILE A 50 -5.74 14.39 -27.51
N GLN A 51 -5.39 14.07 -28.75
CA GLN A 51 -6.36 13.60 -29.74
C GLN A 51 -6.39 12.08 -29.68
N ILE A 52 -7.56 11.50 -29.38
CA ILE A 52 -7.77 10.06 -29.34
C ILE A 52 -8.77 9.64 -30.41
N PRO A 53 -8.65 8.43 -30.98
CA PRO A 53 -9.63 7.91 -31.92
C PRO A 53 -11.04 7.87 -31.30
N GLU A 54 -12.07 8.16 -32.09
CA GLU A 54 -13.47 8.17 -31.63
C GLU A 54 -13.92 6.81 -31.06
N THR A 55 -13.36 5.72 -31.59
CA THR A 55 -13.59 4.37 -31.06
C THR A 55 -13.10 4.21 -29.62
N LEU A 56 -11.98 4.85 -29.27
CA LEU A 56 -11.43 4.84 -27.92
C LEU A 56 -12.21 5.77 -26.99
N SER A 57 -12.59 6.96 -27.47
CA SER A 57 -13.39 7.92 -26.71
C SER A 57 -14.74 7.32 -26.28
N ALA A 58 -15.43 6.64 -27.20
CA ALA A 58 -16.69 5.95 -26.94
C ALA A 58 -16.52 4.82 -25.90
N ARG A 59 -15.44 4.04 -25.99
CA ARG A 59 -15.14 2.96 -25.04
C ARG A 59 -14.86 3.49 -23.63
N LEU A 60 -14.09 4.58 -23.51
CA LEU A 60 -13.81 5.23 -22.23
C LEU A 60 -15.08 5.75 -21.56
N ARG A 61 -15.98 6.39 -22.33
CA ARG A 61 -17.29 6.83 -21.81
C ARG A 61 -18.15 5.67 -21.31
N LEU A 62 -18.18 4.56 -22.05
CA LEU A 62 -18.92 3.36 -21.63
C LEU A 62 -18.37 2.78 -20.32
N LEU A 63 -17.05 2.75 -20.16
CA LEU A 63 -16.40 2.31 -18.93
C LEU A 63 -16.69 3.25 -17.75
N ALA A 64 -16.65 4.56 -17.98
CA ALA A 64 -16.99 5.58 -17.00
C ALA A 64 -18.42 5.39 -16.46
N VAL A 65 -19.40 5.19 -17.35
CA VAL A 65 -20.79 4.89 -16.95
C VAL A 65 -20.88 3.60 -16.15
N ARG A 66 -20.22 2.53 -16.60
CA ARG A 66 -20.24 1.23 -15.90
C ARG A 66 -19.66 1.31 -14.49
N ARG A 67 -18.60 2.09 -14.31
CA ARG A 67 -17.92 2.24 -13.02
C ARG A 67 -18.43 3.39 -12.17
N GLN A 68 -19.38 4.19 -12.68
CA GLN A 68 -19.87 5.41 -12.03
C GLN A 68 -18.73 6.39 -11.66
N GLN A 69 -17.72 6.45 -12.52
CA GLN A 69 -16.53 7.29 -12.34
C GLN A 69 -16.40 8.26 -13.52
N PRO A 70 -15.81 9.46 -13.34
CA PRO A 70 -15.60 10.40 -14.43
C PRO A 70 -14.55 9.86 -15.42
N VAL A 71 -14.65 10.29 -16.68
CA VAL A 71 -13.76 9.80 -17.76
C VAL A 71 -12.29 10.12 -17.45
N GLU A 72 -12.03 11.26 -16.83
CA GLU A 72 -10.71 11.71 -16.41
C GLU A 72 -10.05 10.74 -15.44
N THR A 73 -10.80 10.23 -14.45
CA THR A 73 -10.31 9.20 -13.51
C THR A 73 -10.01 7.90 -14.26
N ILE A 74 -10.89 7.47 -15.16
CA ILE A 74 -10.66 6.26 -15.96
C ILE A 74 -9.40 6.39 -16.83
N VAL A 75 -9.19 7.54 -17.48
CA VAL A 75 -8.02 7.78 -18.33
C VAL A 75 -6.75 7.81 -17.49
N THR A 76 -6.77 8.52 -16.36
CA THR A 76 -5.62 8.61 -15.45
C THR A 76 -5.23 7.23 -14.94
N ASP A 77 -6.19 6.46 -14.43
CA ASP A 77 -5.97 5.08 -13.98
C ASP A 77 -5.35 4.20 -15.06
N ARG A 78 -5.87 4.29 -16.30
CA ARG A 78 -5.38 3.48 -17.43
C ARG A 78 -3.98 3.87 -17.86
N LEU A 79 -3.67 5.16 -17.86
CA LEU A 79 -2.32 5.64 -18.17
C LEU A 79 -1.34 5.24 -17.07
N PHE A 80 -1.74 5.34 -15.81
CA PHE A 80 -0.90 4.92 -14.68
C PHE A 80 -0.52 3.44 -14.80
N THR A 81 -1.50 2.54 -14.95
CA THR A 81 -1.23 1.10 -15.12
C THR A 81 -0.40 0.79 -16.36
N ALA A 82 -0.56 1.56 -17.44
CA ALA A 82 0.18 1.32 -18.69
C ALA A 82 1.63 1.82 -18.64
N LEU A 83 1.96 2.70 -17.69
CA LEU A 83 3.28 3.31 -17.52
C LEU A 83 4.01 2.81 -16.26
N ASP A 84 3.45 1.80 -15.58
CA ASP A 84 4.03 1.23 -14.39
C ASP A 84 5.07 0.14 -14.75
N ASP A 85 6.29 0.62 -15.03
CA ASP A 85 7.44 -0.23 -15.37
C ASP A 85 7.90 -1.12 -14.20
N GLU A 86 7.53 -0.81 -12.95
CA GLU A 86 7.95 -1.58 -11.77
C GLU A 86 7.33 -2.99 -11.79
N LEU A 87 6.08 -3.10 -12.27
CA LEU A 87 5.37 -4.37 -12.42
C LEU A 87 5.98 -5.26 -13.52
N ASP A 88 6.80 -4.73 -14.44
CA ASP A 88 7.46 -5.51 -15.50
C ASP A 88 8.62 -6.38 -15.02
N SER A 89 9.09 -6.15 -13.79
CA SER A 89 10.16 -6.94 -13.17
C SER A 89 9.69 -8.22 -12.46
N LEU A 90 8.37 -8.38 -12.27
CA LEU A 90 7.77 -9.48 -11.50
C LEU A 90 7.51 -10.74 -12.35
N PRO A 91 7.46 -11.94 -11.72
CA PRO A 91 6.99 -13.15 -12.38
C PRO A 91 5.60 -12.97 -12.98
N SER A 92 5.35 -13.59 -14.14
CA SER A 92 4.14 -13.32 -14.94
C SER A 92 2.81 -13.56 -14.19
N ALA A 93 2.77 -14.50 -13.24
CA ALA A 93 1.57 -14.79 -12.47
C ALA A 93 1.25 -13.67 -11.46
N GLU A 94 2.26 -13.21 -10.73
CA GLU A 94 2.13 -12.11 -9.75
C GLU A 94 1.84 -10.79 -10.47
N GLN A 95 2.53 -10.53 -11.58
CA GLN A 95 2.27 -9.38 -12.43
C GLN A 95 0.81 -9.32 -12.90
N ALA A 96 0.24 -10.45 -13.35
CA ALA A 96 -1.14 -10.49 -13.83
C ALA A 96 -2.14 -10.22 -12.70
N GLU A 97 -1.89 -10.72 -11.48
CA GLU A 97 -2.72 -10.46 -10.31
C GLU A 97 -2.68 -8.98 -9.92
N LEU A 98 -1.49 -8.38 -9.81
CA LEU A 98 -1.34 -6.97 -9.44
C LEU A 98 -1.95 -6.04 -10.48
N ARG A 99 -1.77 -6.33 -11.78
CA ARG A 99 -2.44 -5.58 -12.85
C ARG A 99 -3.96 -5.63 -12.76
N ALA A 100 -4.53 -6.74 -12.29
CA ALA A 100 -5.97 -6.86 -12.10
C ALA A 100 -6.49 -5.94 -10.98
N LEU A 101 -5.67 -5.60 -9.97
CA LEU A 101 -6.05 -4.71 -8.87
C LEU A 101 -6.43 -3.31 -9.37
N HIS A 102 -5.73 -2.76 -10.37
CA HIS A 102 -6.08 -1.46 -10.98
C HIS A 102 -7.47 -1.44 -11.62
N HIS A 103 -8.11 -2.60 -11.79
CA HIS A 103 -9.45 -2.72 -12.35
C HIS A 103 -10.55 -2.88 -11.31
N LEU A 104 -10.20 -2.90 -10.03
CA LEU A 104 -11.15 -2.97 -8.92
C LEU A 104 -11.69 -1.60 -8.54
N SER A 105 -12.87 -1.61 -7.91
CA SER A 105 -13.47 -0.43 -7.28
C SER A 105 -12.73 -0.08 -5.99
N ASP A 106 -12.91 1.14 -5.51
CA ASP A 106 -12.25 1.64 -4.30
C ASP A 106 -12.66 0.82 -3.06
N ASP A 107 -13.94 0.43 -2.97
CA ASP A 107 -14.42 -0.44 -1.87
C ASP A 107 -13.72 -1.81 -1.87
N ALA A 108 -13.52 -2.41 -3.05
CA ALA A 108 -12.83 -3.69 -3.17
C ALA A 108 -11.35 -3.56 -2.81
N LEU A 109 -10.70 -2.46 -3.24
CA LEU A 109 -9.32 -2.17 -2.88
C LEU A 109 -9.15 -1.93 -1.37
N LEU A 110 -10.11 -1.26 -0.72
CA LEU A 110 -10.10 -1.06 0.73
C LEU A 110 -10.17 -2.38 1.49
N VAL A 111 -11.01 -3.32 1.03
CA VAL A 111 -11.08 -4.67 1.60
C VAL A 111 -9.74 -5.40 1.48
N ILE A 112 -9.11 -5.35 0.29
CA ILE A 112 -7.80 -5.99 0.05
C ILE A 112 -6.72 -5.32 0.90
N ALA A 113 -6.66 -3.99 0.95
CA ALA A 113 -5.70 -3.24 1.76
C ALA A 113 -5.86 -3.54 3.28
N ALA A 114 -7.07 -3.87 3.72
CA ALA A 114 -7.36 -4.26 5.11
C ALA A 114 -7.17 -5.76 5.38
N GLU A 115 -6.89 -6.58 4.36
CA GLU A 115 -6.77 -8.02 4.51
C GLU A 115 -5.65 -8.40 5.49
N GLN A 116 -5.90 -9.44 6.28
CA GLN A 116 -4.91 -9.97 7.22
C GLN A 116 -4.83 -11.49 7.09
N MET A 117 -3.64 -12.02 7.30
CA MET A 117 -3.44 -13.45 7.47
C MET A 117 -4.31 -13.94 8.63
N SER A 118 -4.89 -15.15 8.51
CA SER A 118 -5.74 -15.69 9.58
C SER A 118 -4.99 -15.77 10.91
N ALA A 119 -5.70 -15.53 12.02
CA ALA A 119 -5.10 -15.55 13.36
C ALA A 119 -4.38 -16.87 13.67
N ASN A 120 -4.92 -17.99 13.18
CA ASN A 120 -4.31 -19.31 13.34
C ASN A 120 -2.97 -19.41 12.59
N ASN A 121 -2.91 -18.93 11.34
CA ASN A 121 -1.69 -18.95 10.56
C ASN A 121 -0.63 -17.99 11.14
N GLN A 122 -1.04 -16.82 11.63
CA GLN A 122 -0.13 -15.90 12.32
C GLN A 122 0.45 -16.51 13.61
N ALA A 123 -0.39 -17.17 14.42
CA ALA A 123 0.05 -17.82 15.64
C ALA A 123 1.00 -19.00 15.35
N LEU A 124 0.67 -19.82 14.34
CA LEU A 124 1.52 -20.93 13.90
C LEU A 124 2.86 -20.42 13.39
N MET A 125 2.84 -19.42 12.51
CA MET A 125 4.03 -18.73 12.00
C MET A 125 4.93 -18.26 13.15
N THR A 126 4.35 -17.53 14.11
CA THR A 126 5.11 -16.97 15.25
C THR A 126 5.76 -18.08 16.07
N ASN A 127 5.05 -19.18 16.29
CA ASN A 127 5.60 -20.34 17.01
C ASN A 127 6.76 -20.98 16.24
N LEU A 128 6.59 -21.23 14.94
CA LEU A 128 7.61 -21.82 14.09
C LEU A 128 8.84 -20.93 13.96
N MET A 129 8.68 -19.61 13.82
CA MET A 129 9.78 -18.64 13.83
C MET A 129 10.55 -18.66 15.16
N ARG A 130 9.84 -18.71 16.30
CA ARG A 130 10.46 -18.82 17.63
C ARG A 130 11.23 -20.13 17.78
N ARG A 131 10.76 -21.23 17.21
CA ARG A 131 11.47 -22.52 17.22
C ARG A 131 12.64 -22.53 16.25
N ASN A 132 12.53 -21.83 15.12
CA ASN A 132 13.61 -21.65 14.16
C ASN A 132 14.82 -20.97 14.81
N SER A 133 14.59 -19.88 15.54
CA SER A 133 15.65 -19.15 16.23
C SER A 133 16.32 -19.97 17.35
N GLN A 134 15.65 -21.01 17.83
CA GLN A 134 16.18 -21.97 18.81
C GLN A 134 16.86 -23.19 18.15
N GLY A 135 16.87 -23.28 16.82
CA GLY A 135 17.40 -24.43 16.08
C GLY A 135 16.59 -25.73 16.27
N ALA A 136 15.33 -25.62 16.69
CA ALA A 136 14.49 -26.74 17.11
C ALA A 136 13.37 -27.09 16.10
N LEU A 137 13.58 -26.77 14.82
CA LEU A 137 12.64 -27.06 13.74
C LEU A 137 12.93 -28.41 13.07
N SER A 138 11.90 -29.23 12.93
CA SER A 138 11.95 -30.41 12.07
C SER A 138 11.95 -30.01 10.58
N PRO A 139 12.35 -30.91 9.67
CA PRO A 139 12.27 -30.66 8.23
C PRO A 139 10.85 -30.33 7.74
N GLU A 140 9.83 -31.00 8.27
CA GLU A 140 8.42 -30.75 7.92
C GLU A 140 7.95 -29.37 8.38
N GLU A 141 8.41 -28.95 9.55
CA GLU A 141 8.09 -27.64 10.09
C GLU A 141 8.81 -26.50 9.35
N GLN A 142 10.00 -26.77 8.79
CA GLN A 142 10.70 -25.82 7.92
C GLN A 142 9.93 -25.57 6.62
N VAL A 143 9.38 -26.61 6.01
CA VAL A 143 8.52 -26.49 4.82
C VAL A 143 7.25 -25.69 5.17
N THR A 144 6.60 -26.04 6.29
CA THR A 144 5.42 -25.32 6.75
C THR A 144 5.70 -23.84 7.01
N LEU A 145 6.84 -23.54 7.64
CA LEU A 145 7.27 -22.17 7.87
C LEU A 145 7.52 -21.43 6.55
N ALA A 146 8.21 -22.05 5.59
CA ALA A 146 8.48 -21.46 4.28
C ALA A 146 7.18 -21.10 3.53
N GLU A 147 6.20 -22.00 3.52
CA GLU A 147 4.90 -21.74 2.89
C GLU A 147 4.14 -20.59 3.57
N LEU A 148 4.18 -20.51 4.90
CA LEU A 148 3.54 -19.43 5.61
C LEU A 148 4.21 -18.09 5.30
N VAL A 149 5.53 -18.08 5.11
CA VAL A 149 6.30 -16.85 4.79
C VAL A 149 5.95 -16.39 3.39
N GLU A 150 5.99 -17.29 2.42
CA GLU A 150 5.63 -16.99 1.04
C GLU A 150 4.19 -16.44 0.93
N ARG A 151 3.22 -17.07 1.62
CA ARG A 151 1.84 -16.55 1.67
C ARG A 151 1.75 -15.16 2.31
N GLY A 152 2.56 -14.91 3.34
CA GLY A 152 2.64 -13.60 3.98
C GLY A 152 3.21 -12.53 3.06
N GLU A 153 4.29 -12.85 2.34
CA GLU A 153 4.93 -11.96 1.36
C GLU A 153 3.96 -11.61 0.22
N GLN A 154 3.30 -12.60 -0.38
CA GLN A 154 2.29 -12.40 -1.43
C GLN A 154 1.13 -11.53 -0.93
N LEU A 155 0.67 -11.74 0.30
CA LEU A 155 -0.35 -10.88 0.89
C LEU A 155 0.17 -9.44 1.03
N MET A 156 1.40 -9.25 1.52
CA MET A 156 1.97 -7.91 1.68
C MET A 156 2.10 -7.15 0.37
N VAL A 157 2.58 -7.81 -0.70
CA VAL A 157 2.71 -7.17 -2.02
C VAL A 157 1.34 -6.70 -2.53
N ARG A 158 0.32 -7.56 -2.46
CA ARG A 158 -1.05 -7.20 -2.89
C ARG A 158 -1.64 -6.05 -2.08
N LYS A 159 -1.39 -6.03 -0.76
CA LYS A 159 -1.83 -4.95 0.12
C LYS A 159 -1.14 -3.64 -0.20
N ALA A 160 0.18 -3.68 -0.40
CA ALA A 160 0.97 -2.50 -0.75
C ALA A 160 0.48 -1.91 -2.07
N GLU A 161 0.24 -2.74 -3.07
CA GLU A 161 -0.28 -2.32 -4.38
C GLU A 161 -1.69 -1.72 -4.25
N ALA A 162 -2.60 -2.41 -3.55
CA ALA A 162 -3.95 -1.89 -3.32
C ALA A 162 -3.93 -0.53 -2.59
N ALA A 163 -3.04 -0.37 -1.61
CA ALA A 163 -2.84 0.89 -0.91
C ALA A 163 -2.26 1.97 -1.85
N ALA A 164 -1.28 1.66 -2.69
CA ALA A 164 -0.70 2.58 -3.65
C ALA A 164 -1.75 3.11 -4.64
N ILE A 165 -2.61 2.22 -5.16
CA ILE A 165 -3.72 2.59 -6.04
C ILE A 165 -4.70 3.53 -5.29
N LEU A 166 -5.05 3.22 -4.05
CA LEU A 166 -5.94 4.06 -3.24
C LEU A 166 -5.34 5.44 -2.96
N VAL A 167 -4.04 5.53 -2.65
CA VAL A 167 -3.33 6.82 -2.52
C VAL A 167 -3.43 7.62 -3.82
N HIS A 168 -3.18 6.97 -4.96
CA HIS A 168 -3.23 7.63 -6.27
C HIS A 168 -4.62 8.16 -6.61
N ARG A 169 -5.67 7.42 -6.23
CA ARG A 169 -7.08 7.83 -6.38
C ARG A 169 -7.53 8.87 -5.35
N GLY A 170 -6.69 9.23 -4.38
CA GLY A 170 -6.96 10.26 -3.38
C GLY A 170 -7.66 9.76 -2.11
N HIS A 171 -7.56 8.46 -1.80
CA HIS A 171 -8.17 7.83 -0.61
C HIS A 171 -7.20 7.66 0.57
N THR A 172 -6.27 8.60 0.76
CA THR A 172 -5.23 8.54 1.81
C THR A 172 -5.80 8.52 3.24
N ASP A 173 -7.00 9.04 3.45
CA ASP A 173 -7.69 9.11 4.74
C ASP A 173 -8.33 7.78 5.18
N LYS A 174 -8.50 6.83 4.26
CA LYS A 174 -9.22 5.57 4.48
C LYS A 174 -8.31 4.35 4.56
N LEU A 175 -7.00 4.55 4.47
CA LEU A 175 -6.04 3.44 4.51
C LEU A 175 -5.94 2.85 5.92
N PRO A 176 -6.05 1.52 6.07
CA PRO A 176 -5.76 0.86 7.33
C PRO A 176 -4.26 0.97 7.64
N ILE A 177 -3.92 1.77 8.65
CA ILE A 177 -2.59 1.84 9.29
C ILE A 177 -2.34 0.63 10.18
#